data_AF-A0A7G8BPE3-F1
#
_entry.id   AF-A0A7G8BPE3-F1
#
_cell.length_a   1.000
_cell.length_b   1.000
_cell.length_c   1.000
_cell.angle_alpha   90.00
_cell.angle_beta   90.00
_cell.angle_gamma   90.00
#
_symmetry.space_group_name_H-M   'P 1'
#
loop_
_entity.id
_entity.type
_entity.pdbx_description
1 polymer ?
#
loop_
_entity_poly.entity_id
_entity_poly.type
_entity_poly.pdbx_seq_one_letter_code
_entity_poly.pdbx_strand_id
1 'polypeptide(L)'
;MPAHLDSAENPTILIQKEAFPRVLRVGFWMCVVIAVAVVIRRIVVLLNPPQSPPPQMAGLDQSFASHTALTLAHILPALAFVLLLPFIYFSRFARALWIERLLFALGAIVGITAYAMSTYAIGGWTERSAVYFFNSLFLYSLFRAWQYRRTGALHLKQQWLTRAVAVLLGIATTRPVMGVLFATSTLTHLKPQQFFGIAFWIGFSINTIAIELWLRSRKHPFQFETTAVHS
;
A
#
# COMPACT_ATOMS: atom_id res chain seq x y z
N MET A 1 -41.53 36.25 -37.95
CA MET A 1 -42.00 36.25 -36.54
C MET A 1 -41.88 34.82 -36.01
N PRO A 2 -41.53 34.63 -34.73
CA PRO A 2 -40.26 34.00 -34.35
C PRO A 2 -40.38 32.82 -33.36
N ALA A 3 -39.22 32.20 -33.06
CA ALA A 3 -38.86 31.42 -31.86
C ALA A 3 -39.55 30.05 -31.67
N HIS A 4 -38.97 29.01 -31.05
CA HIS A 4 -38.08 28.94 -29.89
C HIS A 4 -37.55 27.47 -29.86
N LEU A 5 -36.24 27.24 -30.03
CA LEU A 5 -35.26 26.85 -29.00
C LEU A 5 -35.30 25.41 -28.48
N ASP A 6 -34.10 24.81 -28.52
CA ASP A 6 -33.50 23.89 -27.56
C ASP A 6 -34.36 22.81 -26.92
N SER A 7 -34.06 21.58 -27.30
CA SER A 7 -33.94 20.51 -26.31
C SER A 7 -32.61 19.82 -26.55
N ALA A 8 -31.53 20.54 -26.23
CA ALA A 8 -30.27 19.91 -25.90
C ALA A 8 -30.58 18.81 -24.87
N GLU A 9 -30.50 17.55 -25.29
CA GLU A 9 -30.47 16.43 -24.37
C GLU A 9 -29.34 16.68 -23.41
N ASN A 10 -29.73 17.11 -22.22
CA ASN A 10 -28.88 17.40 -21.09
C ASN A 10 -28.02 16.15 -20.88
N PRO A 11 -26.70 16.20 -21.18
CA PRO A 11 -25.79 15.12 -20.83
C PRO A 11 -25.62 15.27 -19.33
N THR A 12 -26.64 14.83 -18.60
CA THR A 12 -26.60 14.69 -17.16
C THR A 12 -25.64 13.53 -16.98
N ILE A 13 -24.37 13.91 -16.94
CA ILE A 13 -23.20 13.15 -16.59
C ILE A 13 -23.68 12.22 -15.50
N LEU A 14 -23.96 10.98 -15.89
CA LEU A 14 -24.06 9.88 -14.98
C LEU A 14 -22.64 9.79 -14.44
N ILE A 15 -22.37 10.53 -13.37
CA ILE A 15 -21.28 10.25 -12.46
C ILE A 15 -21.65 8.87 -11.93
N GLN A 16 -21.24 7.86 -12.69
CA GLN A 16 -21.26 6.48 -12.29
C GLN A 16 -20.56 6.50 -10.95
N LYS A 17 -21.34 6.21 -9.91
CA LYS A 17 -20.85 6.19 -8.53
C LYS A 17 -19.99 4.94 -8.46
N GLU A 18 -18.74 5.10 -8.92
CA GLU A 18 -17.72 4.08 -9.15
C GLU A 18 -17.43 3.32 -7.84
N ALA A 19 -18.27 2.35 -7.51
CA ALA A 19 -18.13 1.61 -6.28
C ALA A 19 -16.88 0.72 -6.38
N PHE A 20 -15.90 0.98 -5.52
CA PHE A 20 -14.82 0.03 -5.24
C PHE A 20 -15.44 -1.36 -5.00
N PRO A 21 -15.01 -2.43 -5.72
CA PRO A 21 -15.60 -3.75 -5.56
C PRO A 21 -15.49 -4.18 -4.10
N ARG A 22 -16.55 -4.79 -3.57
CA ARG A 22 -16.68 -5.10 -2.14
C ARG A 22 -15.48 -5.91 -1.62
N VAL A 23 -14.95 -6.83 -2.42
CA VAL A 23 -13.77 -7.64 -2.10
C VAL A 23 -12.52 -6.79 -1.87
N LEU A 24 -12.23 -5.83 -2.76
CA LEU A 24 -11.07 -4.95 -2.62
C LEU A 24 -11.22 -4.01 -1.41
N ARG A 25 -12.44 -3.58 -1.13
CA ARG A 25 -12.77 -2.77 0.05
C ARG A 25 -12.57 -3.55 1.35
N VAL A 26 -13.04 -4.80 1.40
CA VAL A 26 -12.83 -5.69 2.55
C VAL A 26 -11.34 -5.98 2.72
N GLY A 27 -10.62 -6.31 1.65
CA GLY A 27 -9.18 -6.53 1.67
C GLY A 27 -8.40 -5.30 2.16
N PHE A 28 -8.78 -4.11 1.69
CA PHE A 28 -8.21 -2.84 2.15
C PHE A 28 -8.41 -2.66 3.67
N TRP A 29 -9.63 -2.78 4.17
CA TRP A 29 -9.91 -2.64 5.61
C TRP A 29 -9.21 -3.71 6.44
N MET A 30 -9.14 -4.94 5.96
CA MET A 30 -8.39 -6.01 6.60
C MET A 30 -6.89 -5.65 6.69
N CYS A 31 -6.29 -5.14 5.61
CA CYS A 31 -4.90 -4.68 5.63
C CYS A 31 -4.67 -3.51 6.58
N VAL A 32 -5.62 -2.56 6.67
CA VAL A 32 -5.57 -1.45 7.63
C VAL A 32 -5.57 -1.99 9.06
N VAL A 33 -6.48 -2.90 9.41
CA VAL A 33 -6.56 -3.50 10.75
C VAL A 33 -5.28 -4.26 11.08
N ILE A 34 -4.76 -5.06 10.14
CA ILE A 34 -3.50 -5.79 10.33
C ILE A 34 -2.35 -4.80 10.54
N ALA A 35 -2.26 -3.73 9.74
CA ALA A 35 -1.23 -2.72 9.89
C ALA A 35 -1.29 -2.07 11.28
N VAL A 36 -2.48 -1.65 11.73
CA VAL A 36 -2.68 -1.07 13.07
C VAL A 36 -2.24 -2.05 14.16
N ALA A 37 -2.71 -3.31 14.12
CA ALA A 37 -2.36 -4.33 15.10
C ALA A 37 -0.83 -4.57 15.16
N VAL A 38 -0.18 -4.59 13.99
CA VAL A 38 1.27 -4.74 13.86
C VAL A 38 2.02 -3.56 14.48
N VAL A 39 1.57 -2.33 14.25
CA VAL A 39 2.18 -1.14 14.85
C VAL A 39 2.02 -1.17 16.36
N ILE A 40 0.83 -1.47 16.88
CA ILE A 40 0.58 -1.59 18.32
C ILE A 40 1.51 -2.65 18.93
N ARG A 41 1.57 -3.85 18.35
CA ARG A 41 2.49 -4.91 18.81
C ARG A 41 3.93 -4.43 18.84
N ARG A 42 4.38 -3.71 17.81
CA ARG A 42 5.76 -3.20 17.73
C ARG A 42 6.04 -2.15 18.80
N ILE A 43 5.10 -1.25 19.08
CA ILE A 43 5.21 -0.26 20.16
C ILE A 43 5.27 -0.96 21.51
N VAL A 44 4.41 -1.95 21.77
CA VAL A 44 4.39 -2.70 23.03
C VAL A 44 5.73 -3.42 23.27
N VAL A 45 6.31 -4.06 22.26
CA VAL A 45 7.61 -4.74 22.38
C VAL A 45 8.75 -3.75 22.62
N LEU A 46 8.70 -2.56 22.00
CA LEU A 46 9.71 -1.51 22.22
C LEU A 46 9.61 -0.91 23.64
N LEU A 47 8.41 -0.76 24.18
CA LEU A 47 8.18 -0.22 25.52
C LEU A 47 8.38 -1.27 26.62
N ASN A 48 8.13 -2.55 26.33
CA ASN A 48 8.24 -3.67 27.26
C ASN A 48 9.07 -4.80 26.61
N PRO A 49 10.41 -4.69 26.59
CA PRO A 49 11.26 -5.74 26.03
C PRO A 49 11.07 -7.05 26.83
N PRO A 50 10.90 -8.20 26.17
CA PRO A 50 10.69 -9.47 26.85
C PRO A 50 11.93 -9.84 27.70
N GLN A 51 11.71 -10.25 28.95
CA GLN A 51 12.78 -10.52 29.92
C GLN A 51 13.58 -11.81 29.65
N SER A 52 13.11 -12.67 28.74
CA SER A 52 13.81 -13.90 28.34
C SER A 52 13.60 -14.16 26.85
N PRO A 53 14.26 -13.39 25.96
CA PRO A 53 14.24 -13.69 24.55
C PRO A 53 15.07 -14.97 24.29
N PRO A 54 14.68 -15.84 23.34
CA PRO A 54 15.55 -16.89 22.84
C PRO A 54 16.93 -16.28 22.46
N PRO A 55 18.07 -16.97 22.67
CA PRO A 55 19.40 -16.37 22.49
C PRO A 55 19.66 -15.82 21.08
N GLN A 56 18.92 -16.30 20.07
CA GLN A 56 18.94 -15.78 18.69
C GLN A 56 18.17 -14.46 18.50
N MET A 57 17.20 -14.14 19.38
CA MET A 57 16.44 -12.88 19.35
C MET A 57 17.09 -11.76 20.19
N ALA A 58 17.87 -12.10 21.21
CA ALA A 58 18.54 -11.12 22.07
C ALA A 58 19.50 -10.19 21.28
N GLY A 59 20.25 -10.73 20.30
CA GLY A 59 21.11 -9.93 19.42
C GLY A 59 20.35 -9.09 18.38
N LEU A 60 19.15 -9.51 17.98
CA LEU A 60 18.27 -8.77 17.09
C LEU A 60 17.61 -7.59 17.83
N ASP A 61 17.17 -7.81 19.07
CA ASP A 61 16.56 -6.78 19.91
C ASP A 61 17.55 -5.65 20.25
N GLN A 62 18.85 -5.95 20.40
CA GLN A 62 19.89 -4.93 20.60
C GLN A 62 20.15 -4.07 19.34
N SER A 63 20.06 -4.67 18.16
CA SER A 63 20.15 -3.96 16.86
C SER A 63 18.89 -3.12 16.59
N PHE A 64 17.72 -3.60 16.99
CA PHE A 64 16.48 -2.82 16.94
C PHE A 64 16.46 -1.70 17.98
N ALA A 65 17.01 -1.92 19.18
CA ALA A 65 17.13 -0.91 20.23
C ALA A 65 17.99 0.28 19.78
N SER A 66 19.13 0.01 19.11
CA SER A 66 19.99 1.06 18.55
C SER A 66 19.38 1.83 17.37
N HIS A 67 18.39 1.23 16.68
CA HIS A 67 17.67 1.86 15.55
C HIS A 67 16.19 2.11 15.87
N THR A 68 15.83 2.23 17.15
CA THR A 68 14.45 2.46 17.60
C THR A 68 13.88 3.73 16.99
N ALA A 69 14.68 4.80 16.96
CA ALA A 69 14.30 6.07 16.35
C ALA A 69 14.01 5.93 14.85
N LEU A 70 14.83 5.19 14.10
CA LEU A 70 14.62 4.95 12.67
C LEU A 70 13.35 4.12 12.42
N THR A 71 13.12 3.10 13.24
CA THR A 71 11.92 2.26 13.17
C THR A 71 10.66 3.08 13.46
N LEU A 72 10.67 3.91 14.50
CA LEU A 72 9.54 4.79 14.84
C LEU A 72 9.32 5.86 13.76
N ALA A 73 10.40 6.46 13.24
CA ALA A 73 10.37 7.42 12.15
C ALA A 73 9.84 6.83 10.84
N HIS A 74 9.87 5.50 10.66
CA HIS A 74 9.24 4.82 9.54
C HIS A 74 7.78 4.44 9.83
N ILE A 75 7.54 3.78 10.97
CA ILE A 75 6.25 3.17 11.28
C ILE A 75 5.18 4.22 11.59
N LEU A 76 5.50 5.29 12.32
CA LEU A 76 4.52 6.34 12.65
C LEU A 76 4.02 7.05 11.38
N PRO A 77 4.89 7.51 10.46
CA PRO A 77 4.43 8.05 9.19
C PRO A 77 3.69 7.04 8.30
N ALA A 78 4.10 5.77 8.30
CA ALA A 78 3.40 4.72 7.55
C ALA A 78 1.99 4.49 8.08
N LEU A 79 1.81 4.44 9.40
CA LEU A 79 0.50 4.32 10.02
C LEU A 79 -0.37 5.55 9.72
N ALA A 80 0.18 6.76 9.88
CA ALA A 80 -0.54 7.99 9.56
C ALA A 80 -0.97 8.02 8.08
N PHE A 81 -0.09 7.59 7.16
CA PHE A 81 -0.43 7.48 5.74
C PHE A 81 -1.62 6.54 5.52
N VAL A 82 -1.57 5.32 6.07
CA VAL A 82 -2.65 4.33 5.91
C VAL A 82 -3.97 4.83 6.49
N LEU A 83 -3.93 5.48 7.67
CA LEU A 83 -5.12 6.04 8.31
C LEU A 83 -5.70 7.21 7.54
N LEU A 84 -4.89 8.01 6.83
CA LEU A 84 -5.35 9.14 6.02
C LEU A 84 -6.01 8.72 4.70
N LEU A 85 -5.70 7.52 4.17
CA LEU A 85 -6.27 7.02 2.91
C LEU A 85 -7.80 6.98 2.87
N PRO A 86 -8.53 6.41 3.85
CA PRO A 86 -9.98 6.42 3.83
C PRO A 86 -10.55 7.86 3.79
N PHE A 87 -9.93 8.83 4.45
CA PHE A 87 -10.39 10.23 4.44
C PHE A 87 -10.29 10.89 3.05
N ILE A 88 -9.37 10.43 2.20
CA ILE A 88 -9.25 10.93 0.82
C ILE A 88 -10.33 10.32 -0.09
N TYR A 89 -10.75 9.08 0.18
CA TYR A 89 -11.78 8.40 -0.61
C TYR A 89 -13.22 8.70 -0.12
N PHE A 90 -13.42 8.99 1.17
CA PHE A 90 -14.68 9.47 1.72
C PHE A 90 -14.77 10.99 1.53
N SER A 91 -15.43 11.38 0.44
CA SER A 91 -15.59 12.71 -0.17
C SER A 91 -15.95 13.93 0.69
N ARG A 92 -16.02 13.83 2.03
CA ARG A 92 -16.30 14.97 2.93
C ARG A 92 -15.06 15.82 3.25
N PHE A 93 -13.86 15.22 3.24
CA PHE A 93 -12.59 15.91 3.52
C PHE A 93 -11.63 15.95 2.32
N ALA A 94 -11.99 15.30 1.20
CA ALA A 94 -11.18 15.18 0.00
C ALA A 94 -10.80 16.52 -0.67
N ARG A 95 -11.47 17.63 -0.32
CA ARG A 95 -11.16 18.99 -0.82
C ARG A 95 -10.06 19.71 -0.04
N ALA A 96 -9.62 19.16 1.10
CA ALA A 96 -8.58 19.77 1.92
C ALA A 96 -7.19 19.53 1.30
N LEU A 97 -6.68 20.52 0.55
CA LEU A 97 -5.37 20.48 -0.13
C LEU A 97 -4.20 20.16 0.83
N TRP A 98 -4.35 20.47 2.12
CA TRP A 98 -3.35 20.19 3.15
C TRP A 98 -3.24 18.70 3.49
N ILE A 99 -4.35 17.95 3.52
CA ILE A 99 -4.37 16.50 3.77
C ILE A 99 -3.63 15.78 2.65
N GLU A 100 -3.86 16.21 1.41
CA GLU A 100 -3.18 15.66 0.25
C GLU A 100 -1.67 15.95 0.28
N ARG A 101 -1.25 17.19 0.64
CA ARG A 101 0.18 17.52 0.82
C ARG A 101 0.82 16.68 1.92
N LEU A 102 0.13 16.53 3.05
CA LEU A 102 0.58 15.71 4.16
C LEU A 102 0.77 14.25 3.73
N LEU A 103 -0.15 13.69 2.95
CA LEU A 103 -0.03 12.31 2.46
C LEU A 103 1.23 12.11 1.60
N PHE A 104 1.51 13.03 0.68
CA PHE A 104 2.73 12.94 -0.15
C PHE A 104 4.01 13.07 0.70
N ALA A 105 4.01 13.97 1.69
CA ALA A 105 5.13 14.13 2.61
C ALA A 105 5.36 12.87 3.45
N LEU A 106 4.30 12.31 4.05
CA LEU A 106 4.36 11.06 4.81
C LEU A 106 4.85 9.91 3.92
N GLY A 107 4.32 9.79 2.70
CA GLY A 107 4.76 8.76 1.76
C GLY A 107 6.24 8.89 1.40
N ALA A 108 6.74 10.11 1.18
CA ALA A 108 8.16 10.33 0.92
C ALA A 108 9.04 9.94 2.12
N ILE A 109 8.64 10.33 3.35
CA ILE A 109 9.33 9.94 4.58
C ILE A 109 9.38 8.42 4.71
N VAL A 110 8.25 7.73 4.50
CA VAL A 110 8.16 6.27 4.54
C VAL A 110 9.11 5.63 3.53
N GLY A 111 9.13 6.10 2.28
CA GLY A 111 10.00 5.54 1.25
C GLY A 111 11.50 5.78 1.50
N ILE A 112 11.87 6.96 1.98
CA ILE A 112 13.27 7.27 2.32
C ILE A 112 13.74 6.44 3.51
N THR A 113 12.93 6.38 4.58
CA THR A 113 13.26 5.60 5.76
C THR A 113 13.27 4.09 5.49
N ALA A 114 12.48 3.59 4.52
CA ALA A 114 12.55 2.20 4.08
C ALA A 114 13.92 1.82 3.49
N TYR A 115 14.54 2.69 2.68
CA TYR A 115 15.89 2.45 2.19
C TYR A 115 16.92 2.49 3.32
N ALA A 116 16.77 3.40 4.28
CA ALA A 116 17.63 3.46 5.45
C ALA A 116 17.49 2.22 6.35
N MET A 117 16.30 1.61 6.43
CA MET A 117 16.12 0.34 7.14
C MET A 117 16.69 -0.86 6.36
N SER A 118 16.72 -0.81 5.02
CA SER A 118 17.22 -1.92 4.20
C SER A 118 18.73 -2.13 4.29
N THR A 119 19.50 -1.16 4.80
CA THR A 119 20.93 -1.35 5.09
C THR A 119 21.18 -2.34 6.23
N TYR A 120 20.19 -2.54 7.12
CA TYR A 120 20.26 -3.43 8.27
C TYR A 120 19.38 -4.68 8.11
N ALA A 121 19.03 -5.04 6.87
CA ALA A 121 18.15 -6.17 6.57
C ALA A 121 18.73 -7.52 7.05
N ILE A 122 17.92 -8.28 7.78
CA ILE A 122 18.32 -9.53 8.46
C ILE A 122 18.28 -10.71 7.48
N GLY A 123 17.37 -10.69 6.50
CA GLY A 123 17.19 -11.72 5.48
C GLY A 123 18.20 -11.66 4.32
N GLY A 124 19.28 -10.90 4.48
CA GLY A 124 20.34 -10.78 3.49
C GLY A 124 19.87 -10.12 2.18
N TRP A 125 20.54 -10.47 1.07
CA TRP A 125 20.30 -9.84 -0.24
C TRP A 125 18.89 -10.06 -0.80
N THR A 126 18.22 -11.15 -0.43
CA THR A 126 16.86 -11.44 -0.92
C THR A 126 15.82 -10.48 -0.34
N GLU A 127 15.93 -10.13 0.94
CA GLU A 127 15.10 -9.08 1.56
C GLU A 127 15.44 -7.71 0.95
N ARG A 128 16.74 -7.40 0.85
CA ARG A 128 17.19 -6.10 0.31
C ARG A 128 16.74 -5.88 -1.12
N SER A 129 16.79 -6.90 -1.98
CA SER A 129 16.34 -6.79 -3.38
C SER A 129 14.83 -6.57 -3.47
N ALA A 130 14.03 -7.26 -2.65
CA ALA A 130 12.58 -7.02 -2.56
C ALA A 130 12.30 -5.58 -2.13
N VAL A 131 12.96 -5.11 -1.07
CA VAL A 131 12.80 -3.73 -0.59
C VAL A 131 13.23 -2.74 -1.66
N TYR A 132 14.40 -2.91 -2.29
CA TYR A 132 14.84 -2.01 -3.35
C TYR A 132 13.86 -1.96 -4.51
N PHE A 133 13.35 -3.10 -4.97
CA PHE A 133 12.40 -3.15 -6.07
C PHE A 133 11.06 -2.48 -5.72
N PHE A 134 10.39 -2.96 -4.66
CA PHE A 134 9.07 -2.48 -4.30
C PHE A 134 9.09 -1.06 -3.73
N ASN A 135 10.11 -0.68 -2.96
CA ASN A 135 10.23 0.69 -2.48
C ASN A 135 10.47 1.68 -3.62
N SER A 136 11.26 1.30 -4.64
CA SER A 136 11.42 2.11 -5.85
C SER A 136 10.09 2.25 -6.60
N LEU A 137 9.34 1.16 -6.75
CA LEU A 137 8.02 1.17 -7.38
C LEU A 137 7.03 2.07 -6.60
N PHE A 138 7.07 2.00 -5.27
CA PHE A 138 6.28 2.86 -4.38
C PHE A 138 6.61 4.35 -4.58
N LEU A 139 7.89 4.72 -4.47
CA LEU A 139 8.34 6.10 -4.64
C LEU A 139 8.07 6.63 -6.05
N TYR A 140 8.31 5.81 -7.07
CA TYR A 140 8.00 6.14 -8.46
C TYR A 140 6.50 6.41 -8.64
N SER A 141 5.65 5.53 -8.10
CA SER A 141 4.19 5.69 -8.17
C SER A 141 3.73 6.93 -7.41
N LEU A 142 4.31 7.21 -6.25
CA LEU A 142 4.03 8.41 -5.47
C LEU A 142 4.45 9.68 -6.22
N PHE A 143 5.63 9.68 -6.83
CA PHE A 143 6.13 10.80 -7.63
C PHE A 143 5.26 11.06 -8.86
N ARG A 144 4.88 10.02 -9.61
CA ARG A 144 3.95 10.15 -10.75
C ARG A 144 2.61 10.71 -10.31
N ALA A 145 2.05 10.23 -9.21
CA ALA A 145 0.81 10.77 -8.65
C ALA A 145 0.95 12.28 -8.31
N TRP A 146 2.09 12.68 -7.75
CA TRP A 146 2.36 14.09 -7.47
C TRP A 146 2.53 14.95 -8.73
N GLN A 147 3.16 14.43 -9.79
CA GLN A 147 3.23 15.13 -11.08
C GLN A 147 1.83 15.34 -11.67
N TYR A 148 0.99 14.30 -11.69
CA TYR A 148 -0.39 14.41 -12.19
C TYR A 148 -1.29 15.28 -11.32
N ARG A 149 -0.97 15.45 -10.04
CA ARG A 149 -1.59 16.47 -9.18
C ARG A 149 -1.30 17.87 -9.70
N ARG A 150 -0.05 18.16 -10.08
CA ARG A 150 0.35 19.49 -10.60
C ARG A 150 -0.32 19.81 -11.95
N THR A 151 -0.53 18.81 -12.79
CA THR A 151 -1.18 18.97 -14.10
C THR A 151 -2.71 18.89 -14.05
N GLY A 152 -3.32 18.66 -12.88
CA GLY A 152 -4.77 18.59 -12.72
C GLY A 152 -5.42 17.29 -13.21
N ALA A 153 -4.64 16.29 -13.66
CA ALA A 153 -5.15 15.02 -14.17
C ALA A 153 -5.56 14.07 -13.02
N LEU A 154 -6.71 14.34 -12.39
CA LEU A 154 -7.18 13.66 -11.18
C LEU A 154 -7.31 12.14 -11.33
N HIS A 155 -7.76 11.66 -12.50
CA HIS A 155 -7.91 10.23 -12.77
C HIS A 155 -6.55 9.51 -12.78
N LEU A 156 -5.55 10.06 -13.49
CA LEU A 156 -4.20 9.50 -13.51
C LEU A 156 -3.54 9.58 -12.14
N LYS A 157 -3.71 10.70 -11.42
CA LYS A 157 -3.27 10.83 -10.03
C LYS A 157 -3.79 9.68 -9.17
N GLN A 158 -5.10 9.41 -9.20
CA GLN A 158 -5.71 8.34 -8.43
C GLN A 158 -5.12 6.98 -8.80
N GLN A 159 -4.98 6.66 -10.08
CA GLN A 159 -4.40 5.37 -10.50
C GLN A 159 -2.97 5.15 -9.99
N TRP A 160 -2.11 6.18 -10.06
CA TRP A 160 -0.74 6.09 -9.56
C TRP A 160 -0.68 6.06 -8.03
N LEU A 161 -1.54 6.83 -7.35
CA LEU A 161 -1.65 6.80 -5.90
C LEU A 161 -2.13 5.43 -5.41
N THR A 162 -3.12 4.83 -6.08
CA THR A 162 -3.61 3.49 -5.77
C THR A 162 -2.53 2.43 -5.93
N ARG A 163 -1.62 2.56 -6.92
CA ARG A 163 -0.44 1.68 -7.02
C ARG A 163 0.49 1.84 -5.83
N ALA A 164 0.81 3.07 -5.43
CA ALA A 164 1.63 3.34 -4.25
C ALA A 164 0.99 2.74 -2.98
N VAL A 165 -0.32 2.90 -2.81
CA VAL A 165 -1.08 2.31 -1.69
C VAL A 165 -0.98 0.79 -1.70
N ALA A 166 -1.18 0.13 -2.84
CA ALA A 166 -1.10 -1.32 -2.92
C ALA A 166 0.30 -1.84 -2.55
N VAL A 167 1.35 -1.19 -3.03
CA VAL A 167 2.72 -1.54 -2.62
C VAL A 167 2.88 -1.36 -1.12
N LEU A 168 2.47 -0.22 -0.55
CA LEU A 168 2.55 0.02 0.89
C LEU A 168 1.81 -1.06 1.70
N LEU A 169 0.59 -1.44 1.29
CA LEU A 169 -0.21 -2.49 1.94
C LEU A 169 0.43 -3.88 1.82
N GLY A 170 1.37 -4.08 0.90
CA GLY A 170 2.22 -5.25 0.85
C GLY A 170 2.83 -5.59 2.21
N ILE A 171 3.30 -4.61 2.98
CA ILE A 171 3.88 -4.88 4.32
C ILE A 171 2.87 -5.47 5.31
N ALA A 172 1.58 -5.18 5.15
CA ALA A 172 0.53 -5.75 5.99
C ALA A 172 0.31 -7.23 5.66
N THR A 173 0.49 -7.64 4.39
CA THR A 173 0.36 -9.05 3.98
C THR A 173 1.64 -9.85 4.19
N THR A 174 2.83 -9.25 4.10
CA THR A 174 4.09 -9.94 4.41
C THR A 174 4.10 -10.47 5.85
N ARG A 175 3.45 -9.78 6.79
CA ARG A 175 3.41 -10.13 8.22
C ARG A 175 2.70 -11.47 8.52
N PRO A 176 1.45 -11.70 8.09
CA PRO A 176 0.82 -13.02 8.16
C PRO A 176 1.60 -14.09 7.39
N VAL A 177 2.12 -13.78 6.20
CA VAL A 177 2.91 -14.74 5.41
C VAL A 177 4.15 -15.19 6.18
N MET A 178 4.88 -14.26 6.81
CA MET A 178 6.00 -14.58 7.70
C MET A 178 5.54 -15.45 8.88
N GLY A 179 4.40 -15.15 9.49
CA GLY A 179 3.85 -15.95 10.59
C GLY A 179 3.53 -17.39 10.20
N VAL A 180 2.93 -17.59 9.01
CA VAL A 180 2.63 -18.91 8.47
C VAL A 180 3.91 -19.66 8.13
N LEU A 181 4.88 -19.02 7.46
CA LEU A 181 6.17 -19.62 7.13
C LEU A 181 6.99 -19.99 8.38
N PHE A 182 6.89 -19.18 9.44
CA PHE A 182 7.48 -19.50 10.72
C PHE A 182 6.80 -20.71 11.38
N ALA A 183 5.46 -20.80 11.33
CA ALA A 183 4.73 -21.95 11.86
C ALA A 183 5.03 -23.24 11.10
N THR A 184 5.29 -23.17 9.80
CA THR A 184 5.67 -24.31 8.95
C THR A 184 7.19 -24.54 8.88
N SER A 185 7.97 -23.80 9.66
CA SER A 185 9.45 -23.90 9.62
C SER A 185 9.96 -25.26 10.09
N THR A 186 9.24 -25.92 11.00
CA THR A 186 9.53 -27.29 11.45
C THR A 186 9.34 -28.34 10.36
N LEU A 187 8.46 -28.05 9.38
CA LEU A 187 8.15 -28.95 8.26
C LEU A 187 8.99 -28.64 7.00
N THR A 188 9.45 -27.40 6.84
CA THR A 188 10.15 -26.94 5.63
C THR A 188 11.67 -26.87 5.79
N HIS A 189 12.20 -27.02 7.01
CA HIS A 189 13.64 -26.91 7.35
C HIS A 189 14.33 -25.61 6.91
N LEU A 190 13.55 -24.61 6.52
CA LEU A 190 14.05 -23.32 6.05
C LEU A 190 14.56 -22.50 7.24
N LYS A 191 15.69 -21.79 7.06
CA LYS A 191 16.28 -20.97 8.14
C LYS A 191 15.50 -19.65 8.30
N PRO A 192 15.40 -19.09 9.51
CA PRO A 192 14.77 -17.79 9.78
C PRO A 192 15.15 -16.70 8.78
N GLN A 193 16.42 -16.59 8.38
CA GLN A 193 16.87 -15.56 7.43
C GLN A 193 16.25 -15.70 6.03
N GLN A 194 15.89 -16.93 5.59
CA GLN A 194 15.36 -17.17 4.24
C GLN A 194 13.86 -16.86 4.14
N PHE A 195 13.10 -17.04 5.22
CA PHE A 195 11.67 -16.73 5.23
C PHE A 195 11.37 -15.25 5.06
N PHE A 196 12.22 -14.37 5.60
CA PHE A 196 12.04 -12.92 5.52
C PHE A 196 12.01 -12.45 4.07
N GLY A 197 13.01 -12.81 3.27
CA GLY A 197 13.07 -12.41 1.86
C GLY A 197 11.89 -12.95 1.04
N ILE A 198 11.55 -14.23 1.21
CA ILE A 198 10.45 -14.87 0.47
C ILE A 198 9.11 -14.23 0.83
N ALA A 199 8.84 -14.01 2.11
CA ALA A 199 7.60 -13.39 2.55
C ALA A 199 7.44 -11.96 2.02
N PHE A 200 8.53 -11.19 1.95
CA PHE A 200 8.54 -9.86 1.34
C PHE A 200 8.12 -9.94 -0.13
N TRP A 201 8.77 -10.80 -0.92
CA TRP A 201 8.42 -10.99 -2.33
C TRP A 201 6.95 -11.38 -2.52
N ILE A 202 6.47 -12.37 -1.76
CA ILE A 202 5.07 -12.83 -1.85
C ILE A 202 4.09 -11.71 -1.50
N GLY A 203 4.27 -11.07 -0.34
CA GLY A 203 3.32 -10.07 0.16
C GLY A 203 3.19 -8.85 -0.75
N PHE A 204 4.32 -8.30 -1.21
CA PHE A 204 4.33 -7.16 -2.12
C PHE A 204 3.86 -7.52 -3.53
N SER A 205 4.23 -8.70 -4.06
CA SER A 205 3.82 -9.14 -5.39
C SER A 205 2.32 -9.36 -5.47
N ILE A 206 1.72 -10.05 -4.49
CA ILE A 206 0.27 -10.31 -4.46
C ILE A 206 -0.52 -8.99 -4.51
N ASN A 207 -0.16 -8.01 -3.69
CA ASN A 207 -0.86 -6.72 -3.68
C ASN A 207 -0.67 -5.96 -5.00
N THR A 208 0.55 -5.94 -5.54
CA THR A 208 0.87 -5.21 -6.78
C THR A 208 0.15 -5.84 -7.98
N ILE A 209 0.14 -7.17 -8.08
CA ILE A 209 -0.55 -7.90 -9.15
C ILE A 209 -2.06 -7.71 -9.02
N ALA A 210 -2.63 -7.88 -7.82
CA ALA A 210 -4.06 -7.73 -7.60
C ALA A 210 -4.57 -6.33 -8.00
N ILE A 211 -3.82 -5.28 -7.64
CA ILE A 211 -4.22 -3.92 -7.99
C ILE A 211 -4.04 -3.62 -9.47
N GLU A 212 -2.98 -4.14 -10.10
CA GLU A 212 -2.71 -3.89 -11.51
C GLU A 212 -3.74 -4.61 -12.39
N LEU A 213 -4.12 -5.85 -12.04
CA LEU A 213 -5.24 -6.56 -12.67
C LEU A 213 -6.54 -5.78 -12.53
N TRP A 214 -6.85 -5.28 -11.33
CA TRP A 214 -8.04 -4.46 -11.11
C TRP A 214 -8.05 -3.17 -11.94
N LEU A 215 -6.91 -2.46 -12.02
CA LEU A 215 -6.77 -1.26 -12.83
C LEU A 215 -6.92 -1.56 -14.33
N ARG A 216 -6.44 -2.71 -14.80
CA ARG A 216 -6.57 -3.15 -16.21
C ARG A 216 -8.00 -3.54 -16.55
N SER A 217 -8.68 -4.29 -15.67
CA SER A 217 -10.10 -4.64 -15.85
C SER A 217 -11.00 -3.40 -15.94
N ARG A 218 -10.60 -2.27 -15.38
CA ARG A 218 -11.33 -0.99 -15.54
C ARG A 218 -11.05 -0.25 -16.86
N LYS A 219 -9.94 -0.53 -17.53
CA LYS A 219 -9.62 0.09 -18.83
C LYS A 219 -10.33 -0.60 -20.00
N HIS A 220 -10.80 -1.83 -19.81
CA HIS A 220 -11.57 -2.58 -20.79
C HIS A 220 -12.96 -2.94 -20.22
N PRO A 221 -13.95 -2.05 -20.24
CA PRO A 221 -15.34 -2.48 -20.24
C PRO A 221 -15.57 -3.28 -21.52
N PHE A 222 -16.11 -4.49 -21.37
CA PHE A 222 -16.38 -5.46 -22.43
C PHE A 222 -17.00 -4.81 -23.69
N GLN A 223 -16.28 -4.84 -24.82
CA GLN A 223 -16.75 -4.51 -26.17
C GLN A 223 -17.64 -5.62 -26.79
N PHE A 224 -18.35 -6.41 -25.98
CA PHE A 224 -19.06 -7.60 -26.46
C PHE A 224 -20.51 -7.37 -26.91
N GLU A 225 -20.93 -6.12 -27.12
CA GLU A 225 -22.33 -5.82 -27.42
C GLU A 225 -22.47 -4.81 -28.56
N THR A 226 -21.91 -5.13 -29.74
CA THR A 226 -22.23 -4.39 -30.99
C THR A 226 -22.18 -5.24 -32.26
N THR A 227 -21.96 -6.56 -32.18
CA THR A 227 -21.96 -7.46 -33.35
C THR A 227 -23.25 -8.27 -33.53
N ALA A 228 -24.32 -7.99 -32.77
CA ALA A 228 -25.59 -8.72 -32.85
C ALA A 228 -26.79 -7.90 -33.38
N VAL A 229 -26.55 -6.77 -34.06
CA VAL A 229 -27.64 -5.93 -34.65
C VAL A 229 -27.56 -5.86 -36.19
N HIS A 230 -26.65 -6.61 -36.81
CA HIS A 230 -26.58 -6.77 -38.27
C HIS A 230 -26.62 -8.25 -38.67
N SER A 231 -27.77 -8.88 -38.45
CA SER A 231 -28.16 -10.14 -39.10
C SER A 231 -29.65 -10.19 -39.27
#